data_AF-W9EA13-F1
#
_entry.id   AF-W9EA13-F1
#
_cell.length_a   1.000
_cell.length_b   1.000
_cell.length_c   1.000
_cell.angle_alpha   90.00
_cell.angle_beta   90.00
_cell.angle_gamma   90.00
#
_symmetry.space_group_name_H-M   'P 1'
#
loop_
_entity.id
_entity.type
_entity.pdbx_description
1 polymer ?
#
loop_
_entity_poly.entity_id
_entity_poly.type
_entity_poly.pdbx_seq_one_letter_code
_entity_poly.pdbx_strand_id
1 'polypeptide(L)'
;MLITLIFAIVTIYLIISSKHPKFKRPKIRYTVAFFLCILLAIHFYLDYFRIGSFNSLVLSNFHNSKIVSVMLVKNTDNTKNGIVKSTSDAKVINDLIAYLKRFKLLQYDGKYSDANNHSYDIVFYTDKKDERIGISVTNEKYIDVAVTTTKTYHLFFFNWYNNINSYKSYKIVNGKINSHFLDSVLDSIED
;
A
#
# COMPACT_ATOMS: atom_id res chain seq x y z
N MET A 1 -0.86 22.08 -1.67
CA MET A 1 -0.65 23.40 -1.00
C MET A 1 0.77 23.95 -1.18
N LEU A 2 1.84 23.18 -0.90
CA LEU A 2 3.23 23.66 -1.07
C LEU A 2 3.57 23.96 -2.54
N ILE A 3 3.19 23.08 -3.47
CA ILE A 3 3.45 23.24 -4.91
C ILE A 3 2.74 24.48 -5.49
N THR A 4 1.49 24.70 -5.10
CA THR A 4 0.70 25.88 -5.49
C THR A 4 1.29 27.18 -4.95
N LEU A 5 1.82 27.17 -3.72
CA LEU A 5 2.50 28.32 -3.12
C LEU A 5 3.79 28.66 -3.89
N ILE A 6 4.56 27.63 -4.27
CA ILE A 6 5.82 27.79 -5.02
C ILE A 6 5.54 28.30 -6.45
N PHE A 7 4.50 27.78 -7.11
CA PHE A 7 4.05 28.30 -8.40
C PHE A 7 3.69 29.79 -8.30
N ALA A 8 2.92 30.18 -7.28
CA ALA A 8 2.57 31.58 -7.07
C ALA A 8 3.82 32.47 -6.88
N ILE A 9 4.80 32.02 -6.09
CA ILE A 9 6.07 32.75 -5.88
C ILE A 9 6.85 32.89 -7.20
N VAL A 10 6.92 31.84 -8.02
CA VAL A 10 7.62 31.87 -9.32
C VAL A 10 6.90 32.79 -10.32
N THR A 11 5.56 32.74 -10.38
CA THR A 11 4.77 33.61 -11.24
C THR A 11 4.93 35.08 -10.83
N ILE A 12 4.89 35.38 -9.53
CA ILE A 12 5.12 36.74 -9.00
C ILE A 12 6.53 37.22 -9.35
N TYR A 13 7.56 36.37 -9.18
CA TYR A 13 8.94 36.69 -9.52
C TYR A 13 9.11 37.00 -11.02
N LEU A 14 8.50 36.18 -11.91
CA LEU A 14 8.53 36.40 -13.36
C LEU A 14 7.83 37.72 -13.75
N ILE A 15 6.69 38.04 -13.13
CA ILE A 15 5.97 39.30 -13.36
C ILE A 15 6.82 40.51 -12.92
N ILE A 16 7.39 40.48 -11.72
CA ILE A 16 8.24 41.57 -11.20
C ILE A 16 9.50 41.75 -12.06
N SER A 17 10.14 40.66 -12.48
CA SER A 17 11.33 40.69 -13.35
C SER A 17 11.02 41.19 -14.77
N SER A 18 9.78 41.02 -15.25
CA SER A 18 9.31 41.59 -16.52
C SER A 18 9.13 43.11 -16.45
N LYS A 19 8.64 43.64 -15.31
CA LYS A 19 8.42 45.07 -15.07
C LYS A 19 9.70 45.84 -14.72
N HIS A 20 10.69 45.17 -14.14
CA HIS A 20 11.97 45.78 -13.76
C HIS A 20 13.16 45.04 -14.37
N PRO A 21 13.50 45.29 -15.66
CA PRO A 21 14.51 44.53 -16.39
C PRO A 21 15.93 44.63 -15.81
N LYS A 22 16.21 45.65 -14.98
CA LYS A 22 17.48 45.80 -14.24
C LYS A 22 17.74 44.67 -13.22
N PHE A 23 16.71 43.90 -12.84
CA PHE A 23 16.82 42.72 -11.97
C PHE A 23 16.98 41.39 -12.74
N LYS A 24 17.03 41.41 -14.08
CA LYS A 24 17.31 40.21 -14.90
C LYS A 24 18.78 39.79 -14.77
N ARG A 25 19.15 39.22 -13.63
CA ARG A 25 20.44 38.51 -13.50
C ARG A 25 20.25 37.09 -14.03
N PRO A 26 20.94 36.69 -15.11
CA PRO A 26 20.75 35.37 -15.73
C PRO A 26 20.96 34.21 -14.75
N LYS A 27 21.86 34.39 -13.75
CA LYS A 27 22.13 33.41 -12.70
C LYS A 27 20.89 33.01 -11.88
N ILE A 28 19.96 33.94 -11.61
CA ILE A 28 18.79 33.66 -10.76
C ILE A 28 17.77 32.77 -11.49
N ARG A 29 17.63 32.93 -12.81
CA ARG A 29 16.72 32.11 -13.62
C ARG A 29 17.12 30.63 -13.61
N TYR A 30 18.42 30.35 -13.68
CA TYR A 30 18.94 28.97 -13.60
C TYR A 30 18.80 28.39 -12.19
N THR A 31 19.00 29.20 -11.15
CA THR A 31 18.78 28.77 -9.76
C THR A 31 17.32 28.39 -9.50
N VAL A 32 16.36 29.21 -9.95
CA VAL A 32 14.91 28.91 -9.79
C VAL A 32 14.52 27.65 -10.56
N ALA A 33 15.00 27.48 -11.80
CA ALA A 33 14.75 26.28 -12.59
C ALA A 33 15.33 25.01 -11.93
N PHE A 34 16.54 25.10 -11.38
CA PHE A 34 17.18 24.00 -10.65
C PHE A 34 16.37 23.57 -9.42
N PHE A 35 15.90 24.52 -8.59
CA PHE A 35 15.03 24.21 -7.45
C PHE A 35 13.69 23.59 -7.88
N LEU A 36 13.08 24.06 -8.98
CA LEU A 36 11.88 23.45 -9.55
C LEU A 36 12.12 22.00 -9.99
N CYS A 37 13.24 21.71 -10.66
CA CYS A 37 13.61 20.36 -11.06
C CYS A 37 13.82 19.43 -9.84
N ILE A 38 14.49 19.91 -8.80
CA ILE A 38 14.66 19.15 -7.55
C ILE A 38 13.30 18.87 -6.89
N LEU A 39 12.41 19.86 -6.83
CA LEU A 39 11.07 19.70 -6.26
C LEU A 39 10.22 18.72 -7.06
N LEU A 40 10.29 18.77 -8.39
CA LEU A 40 9.66 17.79 -9.27
C LEU A 40 10.21 16.39 -9.02
N ALA A 41 11.53 16.24 -8.93
CA ALA A 41 12.16 14.96 -8.62
C ALA A 41 11.71 14.42 -7.25
N ILE A 42 11.64 15.28 -6.22
CA ILE A 42 11.12 14.92 -4.90
C ILE A 42 9.64 14.54 -4.97
N HIS A 43 8.83 15.27 -5.74
CA HIS A 43 7.41 14.97 -5.89
C HIS A 43 7.17 13.62 -6.57
N PHE A 44 7.86 13.35 -7.68
CA PHE A 44 7.83 12.05 -8.33
C PHE A 44 8.35 10.93 -7.43
N TYR A 45 9.39 11.21 -6.63
CA TYR A 45 9.90 10.27 -5.65
C TYR A 45 8.86 9.96 -4.55
N LEU A 46 8.15 10.96 -4.04
CA LEU A 46 7.10 10.76 -3.04
C LEU A 46 5.89 10.02 -3.61
N ASP A 47 5.48 10.32 -4.84
CA ASP A 47 4.37 9.61 -5.51
C ASP A 47 4.75 8.19 -5.92
N TYR A 48 6.03 7.92 -6.19
CA TYR A 48 6.54 6.57 -6.38
C TYR A 48 6.32 5.69 -5.13
N PHE A 49 6.39 6.22 -3.90
CA PHE A 49 6.03 5.43 -2.71
C PHE A 49 4.53 5.21 -2.53
N ARG A 50 3.69 5.99 -3.22
CA ARG A 50 2.23 5.84 -3.20
C ARG A 50 1.73 4.88 -4.26
N ILE A 51 2.54 4.57 -5.28
CA ILE A 51 2.19 3.66 -6.38
C ILE A 51 3.26 2.59 -6.52
N GLY A 52 2.91 1.32 -6.32
CA GLY A 52 3.87 0.23 -6.38
C GLY A 52 3.21 -1.12 -6.61
N SER A 53 4.03 -2.14 -6.86
CA SER A 53 3.53 -3.52 -6.84
C SER A 53 3.19 -3.92 -5.40
N PHE A 54 2.24 -4.83 -5.22
CA PHE A 54 1.92 -5.42 -3.91
C PHE A 54 3.19 -5.92 -3.19
N ASN A 55 4.13 -6.51 -3.93
CA ASN A 55 5.41 -6.97 -3.40
C ASN A 55 6.23 -5.84 -2.74
N SER A 56 6.34 -4.69 -3.43
CA SER A 56 7.13 -3.56 -2.93
C SER A 56 6.46 -2.85 -1.75
N LEU A 57 5.12 -2.78 -1.75
CA LEU A 57 4.37 -1.98 -0.77
C LEU A 57 4.01 -2.75 0.50
N VAL A 58 3.83 -4.07 0.40
CA VAL A 58 3.34 -4.91 1.50
C VAL A 58 4.39 -5.93 1.92
N LEU A 59 4.83 -6.79 0.98
CA LEU A 59 5.71 -7.93 1.30
C LEU A 59 7.14 -7.52 1.69
N SER A 60 7.60 -6.35 1.27
CA SER A 60 8.91 -5.81 1.65
C SER A 60 9.11 -5.67 3.16
N ASN A 61 8.02 -5.45 3.91
CA ASN A 61 8.05 -5.39 5.37
C ASN A 61 8.41 -6.72 6.03
N PHE A 62 8.35 -7.83 5.29
CA PHE A 62 8.51 -9.20 5.79
C PHE A 62 9.70 -9.92 5.13
N HIS A 63 10.71 -9.20 4.62
CA HIS A 63 11.84 -9.84 3.91
C HIS A 63 12.62 -10.86 4.77
N ASN A 64 12.57 -10.72 6.10
CA ASN A 64 13.20 -11.60 7.08
C ASN A 64 12.20 -12.49 7.82
N SER A 65 10.98 -12.60 7.33
CA SER A 65 9.93 -13.40 7.97
C SER A 65 9.37 -14.38 6.94
N LYS A 66 9.07 -15.60 7.35
CA LYS A 66 8.49 -16.62 6.50
C LYS A 66 6.99 -16.69 6.76
N ILE A 67 6.18 -16.60 5.70
CA ILE A 67 4.73 -16.85 5.83
C ILE A 67 4.53 -18.35 6.05
N VAL A 68 3.84 -18.71 7.13
CA VAL A 68 3.67 -20.11 7.59
C VAL A 68 2.24 -20.61 7.47
N SER A 69 1.26 -19.71 7.55
CA SER A 69 -0.14 -20.07 7.38
C SER A 69 -0.94 -18.91 6.80
N VAL A 70 -2.10 -19.24 6.25
CA VAL A 70 -3.08 -18.28 5.76
C VAL A 70 -4.46 -18.66 6.28
N MET A 71 -5.23 -17.64 6.66
CA MET A 71 -6.65 -17.74 6.92
C MET A 71 -7.41 -16.96 5.85
N LEU A 72 -8.43 -17.58 5.28
CA LEU A 72 -9.33 -16.99 4.30
C LEU A 72 -10.74 -16.98 4.88
N VAL A 73 -11.38 -15.82 4.85
CA VAL A 73 -12.75 -15.63 5.31
C VAL A 73 -13.56 -15.09 4.14
N LYS A 74 -14.70 -15.74 3.85
CA LYS A 74 -15.72 -15.18 2.96
C LYS A 74 -16.92 -14.77 3.81
N ASN A 75 -17.22 -13.48 3.82
CA ASN A 75 -18.41 -12.94 4.47
C ASN A 75 -19.49 -12.72 3.42
N THR A 76 -20.71 -13.19 3.69
CA THR A 76 -21.90 -12.85 2.91
C THR A 76 -22.83 -12.00 3.76
N ASP A 77 -23.09 -10.78 3.29
CA ASP A 77 -23.83 -9.75 4.07
C ASP A 77 -25.25 -10.18 4.45
N ASN A 78 -25.84 -11.11 3.69
CA ASN A 78 -27.23 -11.51 3.84
C ASN A 78 -27.49 -12.62 4.88
N THR A 79 -26.47 -13.33 5.36
CA THR A 79 -26.71 -14.58 6.14
C THR A 79 -25.97 -14.68 7.46
N LYS A 80 -25.07 -13.76 7.81
CA LYS A 80 -24.14 -13.87 8.98
C LYS A 80 -23.30 -15.17 9.00
N ASN A 81 -23.44 -16.05 8.02
CA ASN A 81 -22.65 -17.26 7.87
C ASN A 81 -21.41 -16.90 7.06
N GLY A 82 -20.30 -16.69 7.75
CA GLY A 82 -18.99 -16.57 7.12
C GLY A 82 -18.36 -17.95 6.98
N ILE A 83 -17.75 -18.23 5.82
CA ILE A 83 -16.90 -19.43 5.69
C ILE A 83 -15.49 -19.01 6.09
N VAL A 84 -14.97 -19.63 7.14
CA VAL A 84 -13.60 -19.40 7.63
C VAL A 84 -12.82 -20.68 7.43
N LYS A 85 -11.74 -20.59 6.65
CA LYS A 85 -10.82 -21.71 6.44
C LYS A 85 -9.39 -21.25 6.65
N SER A 86 -8.54 -22.15 7.12
CA SER A 86 -7.13 -21.86 7.35
C SER A 86 -6.27 -23.02 6.89
N THR A 87 -5.11 -22.72 6.33
CA THR A 87 -4.19 -23.74 5.86
C THR A 87 -2.74 -23.33 6.09
N SER A 88 -1.90 -24.34 6.26
CA SER A 88 -0.44 -24.20 6.25
C SER A 88 0.18 -24.79 4.97
N ASP A 89 -0.65 -25.15 3.98
CA ASP A 89 -0.16 -25.66 2.69
C ASP A 89 0.60 -24.56 1.94
N ALA A 90 1.90 -24.80 1.75
CA ALA A 90 2.79 -23.90 1.04
C ALA A 90 2.33 -23.61 -0.39
N LYS A 91 1.69 -24.57 -1.07
CA LYS A 91 1.18 -24.37 -2.43
C LYS A 91 0.07 -23.31 -2.45
N VAL A 92 -0.94 -23.48 -1.60
CA VAL A 92 -2.08 -22.54 -1.50
C VAL A 92 -1.59 -21.14 -1.11
N ILE A 93 -0.69 -21.05 -0.13
CA ILE A 93 -0.08 -19.79 0.30
C ILE A 93 0.67 -19.12 -0.86
N ASN A 94 1.50 -19.86 -1.58
CA ASN A 94 2.27 -19.33 -2.70
C ASN A 94 1.38 -18.90 -3.87
N ASP A 95 0.31 -19.64 -4.17
CA ASP A 95 -0.65 -19.30 -5.22
C ASP A 95 -1.40 -18.00 -4.90
N LEU A 96 -1.85 -17.83 -3.64
CA LEU A 96 -2.45 -16.58 -3.17
C LEU A 96 -1.47 -15.40 -3.23
N ILE A 97 -0.24 -15.58 -2.77
CA ILE A 97 0.79 -14.54 -2.84
C ILE A 97 1.10 -14.19 -4.30
N ALA A 98 1.24 -15.19 -5.17
CA ALA A 98 1.50 -14.99 -6.59
C ALA A 98 0.34 -14.27 -7.29
N TYR A 99 -0.89 -14.56 -6.92
CA TYR A 99 -2.07 -13.84 -7.37
C TYR A 99 -2.02 -12.36 -6.96
N LEU A 100 -1.78 -12.07 -5.68
CA LEU A 100 -1.70 -10.70 -5.16
C LEU A 100 -0.54 -9.89 -5.75
N LYS A 101 0.62 -10.53 -5.98
CA LYS A 101 1.82 -9.90 -6.57
C LYS A 101 1.59 -9.32 -7.97
N ARG A 102 0.57 -9.78 -8.70
CA ARG A 102 0.22 -9.27 -10.04
C ARG A 102 -0.37 -7.87 -10.01
N PHE A 103 -0.91 -7.44 -8.86
CA PHE A 103 -1.56 -6.14 -8.74
C PHE A 103 -0.56 -5.00 -8.52
N LYS A 104 -0.79 -3.93 -9.27
CA LYS A 104 -0.23 -2.60 -9.05
C LYS A 104 -1.24 -1.81 -8.23
N LEU A 105 -0.78 -1.27 -7.12
CA LEU A 105 -1.58 -0.59 -6.13
C LEU A 105 -1.22 0.89 -6.10
N LEU A 106 -2.24 1.73 -5.99
CA LEU A 106 -2.13 3.16 -5.71
C LEU A 106 -2.81 3.41 -4.36
N GLN A 107 -2.08 3.97 -3.39
CA GLN A 107 -2.65 4.34 -2.09
C GLN A 107 -3.83 5.29 -2.32
N TYR A 108 -4.95 4.98 -1.67
CA TYR A 108 -6.21 5.69 -1.82
C TYR A 108 -6.75 6.11 -0.47
N ASP A 109 -6.70 7.40 -0.18
CA ASP A 109 -7.16 7.96 1.11
C ASP A 109 -8.64 8.40 1.06
N GLY A 110 -9.36 8.08 -0.02
CA GLY A 110 -10.77 8.42 -0.21
C GLY A 110 -11.73 7.34 0.29
N LYS A 111 -13.03 7.66 0.32
CA LYS A 111 -14.09 6.66 0.55
C LYS A 111 -14.44 5.95 -0.75
N TYR A 112 -14.70 4.65 -0.67
CA TYR A 112 -15.22 3.87 -1.77
C TYR A 112 -16.45 3.08 -1.29
N SER A 113 -17.32 2.70 -2.23
CA SER A 113 -18.55 2.00 -1.90
C SER A 113 -18.30 0.49 -1.75
N ASP A 114 -18.86 -0.08 -0.68
CA ASP A 114 -19.03 -1.52 -0.53
C ASP A 114 -20.27 -1.92 -1.32
N ALA A 115 -20.10 -2.19 -2.61
CA ALA A 115 -21.20 -2.49 -3.53
C ALA A 115 -21.39 -4.00 -3.79
N ASN A 116 -20.64 -4.86 -3.10
CA ASN A 116 -20.67 -6.30 -3.32
C ASN A 116 -21.45 -7.01 -2.22
N ASN A 117 -22.18 -8.06 -2.58
CA ASN A 117 -22.92 -8.92 -1.64
C ASN A 117 -22.01 -9.83 -0.78
N HIS A 118 -20.70 -9.78 -1.01
CA HIS A 118 -19.71 -10.60 -0.34
C HIS A 118 -18.37 -9.87 -0.24
N SER A 119 -17.70 -10.05 0.89
CA SER A 119 -16.33 -9.58 1.14
C SER A 119 -15.41 -10.73 1.52
N TYR A 120 -14.11 -10.53 1.30
CA TYR A 120 -13.09 -11.51 1.65
C TYR A 120 -12.07 -10.90 2.58
N ASP A 121 -11.71 -11.62 3.64
CA ASP A 121 -10.55 -11.30 4.46
C ASP A 121 -9.48 -12.38 4.29
N ILE A 122 -8.26 -11.97 3.97
CA ILE A 122 -7.09 -12.82 3.78
C ILE A 122 -6.07 -12.43 4.83
N VAL A 123 -5.73 -13.35 5.73
CA VAL A 123 -4.75 -13.10 6.80
C VAL A 123 -3.58 -14.05 6.66
N PHE A 124 -2.41 -13.52 6.30
CA PHE A 124 -1.16 -14.26 6.31
C PHE A 124 -0.47 -14.11 7.66
N TYR A 125 -0.10 -15.24 8.27
CA TYR A 125 0.68 -15.30 9.50
C TYR A 125 2.12 -15.68 9.18
N THR A 126 3.06 -15.11 9.92
CA THR A 126 4.48 -15.44 9.76
C THR A 126 4.99 -16.31 10.90
N ASP A 127 6.20 -16.83 10.74
CA ASP A 127 6.95 -17.56 11.76
C ASP A 127 7.31 -16.69 12.98
N LYS A 128 7.28 -15.36 12.84
CA LYS A 128 7.49 -14.42 13.94
C LYS A 128 6.18 -14.13 14.65
N LYS A 129 6.27 -14.14 15.99
CA LYS A 129 5.15 -13.80 16.87
C LYS A 129 4.66 -12.38 16.58
N ASP A 130 3.34 -12.23 16.56
CA ASP A 130 2.62 -10.97 16.36
C ASP A 130 2.84 -10.30 14.98
N GLU A 131 3.47 -10.99 14.03
CA GLU A 131 3.64 -10.51 12.65
C GLU A 131 2.59 -11.12 11.72
N ARG A 132 1.83 -10.26 11.04
CA ARG A 132 0.78 -10.67 10.10
C ARG A 132 0.46 -9.63 9.04
N ILE A 133 -0.08 -10.10 7.92
CA ILE A 133 -0.65 -9.27 6.86
C ILE A 133 -2.15 -9.61 6.78
N GLY A 134 -3.02 -8.67 7.13
CA GLY A 134 -4.44 -8.73 6.84
C GLY A 134 -4.76 -7.96 5.56
N ILE A 135 -5.57 -8.55 4.68
CA ILE A 135 -6.06 -7.93 3.45
C ILE A 135 -7.57 -8.09 3.46
N SER A 136 -8.30 -6.99 3.43
CA SER A 136 -9.75 -7.00 3.27
C SER A 136 -10.11 -6.58 1.85
N VAL A 137 -11.02 -7.33 1.24
CA VAL A 137 -11.53 -7.10 -0.11
C VAL A 137 -13.04 -6.95 -0.03
N THR A 138 -13.51 -5.70 0.04
CA THR A 138 -14.94 -5.39 0.05
C THR A 138 -15.49 -5.11 -1.35
N ASN A 139 -14.63 -4.81 -2.33
CA ASN A 139 -15.01 -4.71 -3.73
C ASN A 139 -13.87 -5.15 -4.67
N GLU A 140 -14.16 -5.27 -5.97
CA GLU A 140 -13.18 -5.78 -6.94
C GLU A 140 -12.01 -4.83 -7.26
N LYS A 141 -12.11 -3.54 -6.91
CA LYS A 141 -11.16 -2.49 -7.35
C LYS A 141 -10.30 -1.94 -6.22
N TYR A 142 -10.67 -2.19 -4.98
CA TYR A 142 -10.04 -1.64 -3.80
C TYR A 142 -9.73 -2.76 -2.81
N ILE A 143 -8.60 -2.63 -2.12
CA ILE A 143 -8.21 -3.52 -1.03
C ILE A 143 -7.74 -2.69 0.15
N ASP A 144 -8.08 -3.12 1.35
CA ASP A 144 -7.50 -2.60 2.57
C ASP A 144 -6.42 -3.55 3.05
N VAL A 145 -5.27 -3.00 3.44
CA VAL A 145 -4.14 -3.80 3.91
C VAL A 145 -3.76 -3.33 5.31
N ALA A 146 -3.86 -4.25 6.27
CA ALA A 146 -3.36 -4.12 7.62
C ALA A 146 -2.05 -4.91 7.75
N VAL A 147 -0.96 -4.22 8.06
CA VAL A 147 0.34 -4.86 8.32
C VAL A 147 0.67 -4.68 9.79
N THR A 148 0.89 -5.78 10.49
CA THR A 148 1.48 -5.79 11.83
C THR A 148 2.88 -6.40 11.73
N THR A 149 3.90 -5.64 12.11
CA THR A 149 5.27 -6.13 12.26
C THR A 149 5.75 -5.92 13.69
N THR A 150 6.72 -6.72 14.13
CA THR A 150 7.28 -6.62 15.47
C THR A 150 8.75 -6.25 15.38
N LYS A 151 9.10 -5.07 15.90
CA LYS A 151 10.51 -4.68 16.06
C LYS A 151 11.02 -5.12 17.41
N THR A 152 12.13 -5.85 17.40
CA THR A 152 12.88 -6.18 18.60
C THR A 152 14.04 -5.21 18.76
N TYR A 153 14.10 -4.55 19.90
CA TYR A 153 15.22 -3.73 20.34
C TYR A 153 16.01 -4.52 21.37
N HIS A 154 17.28 -4.79 21.07
CA HIS A 154 18.19 -5.46 21.99
C HIS A 154 18.79 -4.41 22.93
N LEU A 155 18.35 -4.40 24.18
CA LEU A 155 18.98 -3.66 25.26
C LEU A 155 19.81 -4.65 26.08
N PHE A 156 20.96 -4.21 26.60
CA PHE A 156 22.02 -5.07 27.18
C PHE A 156 21.55 -6.32 27.94
N PHE A 157 20.48 -6.22 28.75
CA PHE A 157 19.97 -7.34 29.56
C PHE A 157 18.55 -7.80 29.21
N PHE A 158 17.90 -7.21 28.21
CA PHE A 158 16.54 -7.61 27.81
C PHE A 158 16.18 -7.19 26.37
N ASN A 159 15.27 -7.93 25.77
CA ASN A 159 14.67 -7.58 24.48
C ASN A 159 13.38 -6.80 24.71
N TRP A 160 13.28 -5.60 24.13
CA TRP A 160 12.03 -4.87 24.07
C TRP A 160 11.36 -5.09 22.71
N TYR A 161 10.11 -5.56 22.72
CA TYR A 161 9.29 -5.75 21.54
C TYR A 161 8.35 -4.57 21.35
N ASN A 162 8.30 -4.01 20.15
CA ASN A 162 7.37 -2.96 19.76
C ASN A 162 6.59 -3.37 18.51
N ASN A 163 5.27 -3.42 18.61
CA ASN A 163 4.39 -3.77 17.50
C ASN A 163 4.07 -2.51 16.68
N ILE A 164 4.38 -2.57 15.39
CA ILE A 164 4.10 -1.51 14.43
C ILE A 164 2.90 -1.95 13.60
N ASN A 165 1.78 -1.26 13.79
CA ASN A 165 0.58 -1.44 12.99
C ASN A 165 0.51 -0.36 11.92
N SER A 166 0.23 -0.76 10.68
CA SER A 166 -0.11 0.16 9.61
C SER A 166 -1.37 -0.33 8.90
N TYR A 167 -2.27 0.59 8.61
CA TYR A 167 -3.48 0.31 7.85
C TYR A 167 -3.53 1.28 6.68
N LYS A 168 -3.67 0.75 5.47
CA LYS A 168 -3.70 1.53 4.24
C LYS A 168 -4.70 0.93 3.25
N SER A 169 -5.48 1.80 2.63
CA SER A 169 -6.37 1.45 1.53
C SER A 169 -5.67 1.68 0.20
N TYR A 170 -5.87 0.78 -0.74
CA TYR A 170 -5.26 0.82 -2.07
C TYR A 170 -6.30 0.60 -3.15
N LYS A 171 -6.17 1.36 -4.25
CA LYS A 171 -6.85 1.10 -5.52
C LYS A 171 -5.98 0.23 -6.42
N ILE A 172 -6.55 -0.81 -6.98
CA ILE A 172 -5.92 -1.62 -8.03
C ILE A 172 -5.98 -0.85 -9.35
N VAL A 173 -4.84 -0.63 -9.98
CA VAL A 173 -4.75 0.21 -11.20
C VAL A 173 -4.54 -0.58 -12.50
N ASN A 174 -4.18 -1.86 -12.41
CA ASN A 174 -3.87 -2.71 -13.57
C ASN A 174 -4.76 -3.96 -13.67
N GLY A 175 -5.93 -3.96 -13.03
CA GLY A 175 -6.83 -5.10 -13.01
C GLY A 175 -7.91 -4.97 -11.95
N LYS A 176 -8.48 -6.10 -11.56
CA LYS A 176 -9.49 -6.21 -10.51
C LYS A 176 -9.39 -7.57 -9.81
N ILE A 177 -9.82 -7.65 -8.55
CA ILE A 177 -9.95 -8.92 -7.84
C ILE A 177 -11.00 -9.78 -8.55
N ASN A 178 -10.73 -11.08 -8.63
CA ASN A 178 -11.61 -12.10 -9.16
C ASN A 178 -12.12 -12.94 -7.99
N SER A 179 -13.39 -12.77 -7.64
CA SER A 179 -14.02 -13.54 -6.56
C SER A 179 -14.01 -15.04 -6.82
N HIS A 180 -14.16 -15.49 -8.07
CA HIS A 180 -14.09 -16.92 -8.41
C HIS A 180 -12.73 -17.55 -8.09
N PHE A 181 -11.65 -16.78 -8.23
CA PHE A 181 -10.33 -17.27 -7.81
C PHE A 181 -10.27 -17.46 -6.30
N LEU A 182 -10.77 -16.48 -5.52
CA LEU A 182 -10.79 -16.57 -4.06
C LEU A 182 -11.70 -17.70 -3.56
N ASP A 183 -12.86 -17.87 -4.19
CA ASP A 183 -13.76 -19.01 -3.95
C ASP A 183 -13.07 -20.34 -4.23
N SER A 184 -12.41 -20.48 -5.38
CA SER A 184 -11.68 -21.70 -5.71
C SER A 184 -10.56 -22.01 -4.73
N VAL A 185 -9.87 -21.00 -4.22
CA VAL A 185 -8.85 -21.21 -3.17
C VAL A 185 -9.50 -21.64 -1.87
N LEU A 186 -10.59 -20.99 -1.47
CA LEU A 186 -11.32 -21.31 -0.25
C LEU A 186 -11.87 -22.75 -0.28
N ASP A 187 -12.44 -23.17 -1.41
CA ASP A 187 -12.95 -24.52 -1.62
C ASP A 187 -11.85 -25.58 -1.66
N SER A 188 -10.63 -25.20 -2.06
CA SER A 188 -9.46 -26.11 -2.06
C SER A 188 -8.87 -26.39 -0.69
N ILE A 189 -9.19 -25.58 0.32
CA ILE A 189 -8.74 -25.81 1.69
C ILE A 189 -9.67 -26.84 2.33
N GLU A 190 -9.12 -27.99 2.71
CA GLU A 190 -9.84 -29.01 3.48
C GLU A 190 -10.21 -28.48 4.88
N ASP A 191 -11.33 -28.95 5.41
CA ASP A 191 -11.84 -28.59 6.74
C ASP A 191 -11.00 -29.19 7.88
#